data_AF-A0A0H3ZW67-F1
#
_entry.id   AF-A0A0H3ZW67-F1
#
_cell.length_a   1.000
_cell.length_b   1.000
_cell.length_c   1.000
_cell.angle_alpha   90.00
_cell.angle_beta   90.00
_cell.angle_gamma   90.00
#
_symmetry.space_group_name_H-M   'P 1'
#
loop_
_entity.id
_entity.type
_entity.pdbx_description
1 polymer ?
#
loop_
_entity_poly.entity_id
_entity_poly.type
_entity_poly.pdbx_seq_one_letter_code
_entity_poly.pdbx_strand_id
1 'polypeptide(L)'
;MKKGLFVLGITFLEEQRGKQARLNISRPLKDLDTGTFKREVYGETGEVSEKYDTPILLDLTYAELLRSTGALVPRREYEVETAFDYDNPLEPSKVVKLIPVDKEIKDHFDASLKSKQG
;
A
#
# COMPACT_ATOMS: atom_id res chain seq x y z
N MET A 1 -0.64 -19.20 -7.50
CA MET A 1 -0.57 -18.64 -6.13
C MET A 1 -0.58 -17.14 -6.25
N LYS A 2 -1.50 -16.44 -5.58
CA LYS A 2 -1.38 -14.98 -5.45
C LYS A 2 -0.14 -14.71 -4.60
N LYS A 3 0.73 -13.79 -5.04
CA LYS A 3 1.97 -13.48 -4.32
C LYS A 3 1.62 -12.49 -3.20
N GLY A 4 1.92 -12.85 -1.96
CA GLY A 4 1.84 -11.94 -0.82
C GLY A 4 2.82 -10.78 -1.00
N LEU A 5 2.41 -9.58 -0.60
CA LEU A 5 3.23 -8.39 -0.49
C LEU A 5 3.57 -8.15 0.98
N PHE A 6 4.84 -7.89 1.27
CA PHE A 6 5.26 -7.55 2.62
C PHE A 6 4.97 -6.07 2.90
N VAL A 7 3.86 -5.79 3.57
CA VAL A 7 3.37 -4.42 3.82
C VAL A 7 4.10 -3.81 5.00
N LEU A 8 4.67 -2.62 4.79
CA LEU A 8 5.41 -1.86 5.78
C LEU A 8 4.53 -0.80 6.48
N GLY A 9 3.50 -0.29 5.80
CA GLY A 9 2.59 0.72 6.36
C GLY A 9 1.81 1.49 5.30
N ILE A 10 1.16 2.58 5.72
CA ILE A 10 0.46 3.52 4.84
C ILE A 10 1.02 4.92 5.07
N THR A 11 1.32 5.63 4.00
CA THR A 11 1.62 7.08 4.04
C THR A 11 0.42 7.85 3.54
N PHE A 12 -0.05 8.82 4.32
CA PHE A 12 -1.07 9.79 3.89
C PHE A 12 -0.35 11.06 3.45
N LEU A 13 -0.70 11.54 2.26
CA LEU A 13 -0.13 12.76 1.68
C LEU A 13 -1.27 13.70 1.33
N GLU A 14 -1.06 14.98 1.56
CA GLU A 14 -2.00 16.03 1.22
C GLU A 14 -1.26 17.09 0.41
N GLU A 15 -1.66 17.23 -0.83
CA GLU A 15 -1.07 18.16 -1.80
C GLU A 15 -2.16 19.06 -2.39
N GLN A 16 -1.77 20.02 -3.24
CA GLN A 16 -2.72 20.94 -3.88
C GLN A 16 -3.84 20.24 -4.67
N ARG A 17 -3.60 18.99 -5.11
CA ARG A 17 -4.56 18.18 -5.87
C ARG A 17 -5.46 17.29 -4.99
N GLY A 18 -5.29 17.35 -3.67
CA GLY A 18 -6.10 16.60 -2.70
C GLY A 18 -5.27 15.64 -1.86
N LYS A 19 -6.00 14.81 -1.10
CA LYS A 19 -5.45 13.82 -0.18
C LYS A 19 -5.33 12.45 -0.86
N GLN A 20 -4.20 11.78 -0.68
CA GLN A 20 -3.94 10.44 -1.20
C GLN A 20 -3.35 9.53 -0.12
N ALA A 21 -3.54 8.22 -0.28
CA ALA A 21 -2.93 7.20 0.55
C ALA A 21 -2.03 6.29 -0.30
N ARG A 22 -0.82 6.03 0.17
CA ARG A 22 0.16 5.15 -0.49
C ARG A 22 0.44 3.94 0.38
N LEU A 23 0.41 2.75 -0.21
CA LEU A 23 0.79 1.50 0.45
C LEU A 23 2.30 1.31 0.34
N ASN A 24 2.98 1.29 1.49
CA ASN A 24 4.41 1.03 1.55
C ASN A 24 4.64 -0.47 1.64
N ILE A 25 5.45 -1.02 0.74
CA ILE A 25 5.79 -2.44 0.70
C ILE A 25 7.30 -2.62 0.63
N SER A 26 7.80 -3.74 1.15
CA SER A 26 9.13 -4.21 0.83
C SER A 26 9.10 -4.82 -0.57
N ARG A 27 9.99 -4.35 -1.45
CA ARG A 27 10.18 -4.95 -2.77
C ARG A 27 11.64 -4.82 -3.22
N PRO A 28 12.13 -5.74 -4.07
CA PRO A 28 13.37 -5.50 -4.78
C PRO A 28 13.15 -4.33 -5.74
N LEU A 29 13.92 -3.25 -5.55
CA LEU A 29 14.00 -2.17 -6.52
C LEU A 29 15.18 -2.42 -7.44
N LYS A 30 15.02 -1.99 -8.70
CA LYS A 30 16.10 -2.07 -9.68
C LYS A 30 17.09 -0.95 -9.43
N ASP A 31 18.36 -1.26 -9.68
CA ASP A 31 19.39 -0.25 -9.89
C ASP A 31 18.96 0.71 -10.99
N LEU A 32 19.31 1.97 -10.84
CA LEU A 32 18.92 3.03 -11.75
C LEU A 32 20.09 3.97 -11.99
N ASP A 33 20.40 4.24 -13.25
CA ASP A 33 21.34 5.29 -13.65
C ASP A 33 20.68 6.14 -14.74
N THR A 34 20.42 7.41 -14.42
CA THR A 34 19.82 8.39 -15.34
C THR A 34 20.81 9.49 -15.72
N GLY A 35 22.11 9.29 -15.45
CA GLY A 35 23.18 10.29 -15.62
C GLY A 35 23.19 11.37 -14.54
N THR A 36 22.03 11.80 -14.05
CA THR A 36 21.88 12.79 -12.96
C THR A 36 21.52 12.18 -11.61
N PHE A 37 21.05 10.93 -11.62
CA PHE A 37 20.72 10.16 -10.43
C PHE A 37 21.17 8.72 -10.59
N LYS A 38 21.84 8.20 -9.56
CA LYS A 38 22.27 6.81 -9.46
C LYS A 38 21.74 6.18 -8.18
N ARG A 39 21.16 4.99 -8.29
CA ARG A 39 20.72 4.15 -7.18
C ARG A 39 21.22 2.74 -7.39
N GLU A 40 21.80 2.17 -6.34
CA GLU A 40 22.17 0.76 -6.22
C GLU A 40 21.38 0.14 -5.06
N VAL A 41 20.87 -1.08 -5.24
CA VAL A 41 20.00 -1.75 -4.27
C VAL A 41 20.54 -3.13 -3.93
N TYR A 42 20.73 -3.38 -2.64
CA TYR A 42 21.08 -4.69 -2.11
C TYR A 42 19.93 -5.24 -1.27
N GLY A 43 19.32 -6.35 -1.72
CA GLY A 43 18.16 -6.95 -1.05
C GLY A 43 16.84 -6.29 -1.42
N GLU A 44 15.96 -6.09 -0.43
CA GLU A 44 14.68 -5.40 -0.61
C GLU A 44 14.67 -4.04 0.11
N THR A 45 13.90 -3.10 -0.40
CA THR A 45 13.73 -1.77 0.20
C THR A 45 12.27 -1.33 0.17
N GLY A 46 11.89 -0.51 1.14
CA GLY A 46 10.62 0.21 1.18
C GLY A 46 10.69 1.62 0.60
N GLU A 47 11.86 2.03 0.12
CA GLU A 47 12.06 3.36 -0.47
C GLU A 47 11.26 3.50 -1.76
N VAL A 48 10.70 4.68 -2.01
CA VAL A 48 10.02 5.02 -3.26
C VAL A 48 10.46 6.41 -3.66
N SER A 49 11.19 6.52 -4.78
CA SER A 49 11.51 7.80 -5.37
C SER A 49 10.29 8.31 -6.14
N GLU A 50 9.77 9.47 -5.77
CA GLU A 50 8.60 10.05 -6.43
C GLU A 50 8.82 10.35 -7.92
N LYS A 51 10.08 10.55 -8.32
CA LYS A 51 10.45 10.85 -9.71
C LYS A 51 10.63 9.58 -10.56
N TYR A 52 11.07 8.49 -9.95
CA TYR A 52 11.56 7.32 -10.70
C TYR A 52 10.78 6.04 -10.43
N ASP A 53 10.02 5.96 -9.35
CA ASP A 53 9.24 4.80 -8.98
C ASP A 53 7.75 5.12 -8.97
N THR A 54 6.93 4.18 -9.42
CA THR A 54 5.48 4.30 -9.29
C THR A 54 5.05 3.88 -7.89
N PRO A 55 4.38 4.77 -7.12
CA PRO A 55 3.82 4.42 -5.82
C PRO A 55 2.59 3.51 -5.98
N ILE A 56 2.35 2.66 -5.00
CA ILE A 56 1.12 1.86 -4.93
C ILE A 56 0.08 2.69 -4.20
N LEU A 57 -0.96 3.12 -4.91
CA LEU A 57 -2.04 3.89 -4.30
C LEU A 57 -3.01 2.95 -3.57
N LEU A 58 -3.46 3.38 -2.41
CA LEU A 58 -4.54 2.75 -1.65
C LEU A 58 -5.79 3.61 -1.81
N ASP A 59 -6.97 2.98 -1.87
CA ASP A 59 -8.22 3.73 -1.78
C ASP A 59 -8.23 4.55 -0.48
N LEU A 60 -8.54 5.85 -0.60
CA LEU A 60 -8.41 6.78 0.53
C LEU A 60 -9.41 6.44 1.64
N THR A 61 -10.63 6.07 1.28
CA THR A 61 -11.69 5.72 2.25
C THR A 61 -11.29 4.46 3.03
N TYR A 62 -10.75 3.47 2.33
CA TYR A 62 -10.25 2.24 2.94
C TYR A 62 -9.01 2.49 3.80
N ALA A 63 -8.07 3.32 3.35
CA ALA A 63 -6.90 3.71 4.13
C ALA A 63 -7.30 4.36 5.47
N GLU A 64 -8.27 5.27 5.42
CA GLU A 64 -8.80 5.94 6.60
C GLU A 64 -9.55 4.97 7.52
N LEU A 65 -10.27 4.00 6.96
CA LEU A 65 -10.86 2.90 7.73
C LEU A 65 -9.78 2.16 8.51
N LEU A 66 -8.75 1.64 7.83
CA LEU A 66 -7.64 0.91 8.46
C LEU A 66 -6.93 1.73 9.54
N ARG A 67 -6.71 3.03 9.30
CA ARG A 67 -6.10 3.95 10.27
C ARG A 67 -6.98 4.09 11.51
N SER A 68 -8.27 4.33 11.32
CA SER A 68 -9.21 4.58 12.43
C SER A 68 -9.48 3.35 13.29
N THR A 69 -9.44 2.15 12.71
CA THR A 69 -9.71 0.89 13.41
C THR A 69 -8.45 0.24 13.99
N GLY A 70 -7.27 0.71 13.60
CA GLY A 70 -6.01 0.05 13.93
C GLY A 70 -5.90 -1.35 13.32
N ALA A 71 -6.66 -1.65 12.26
CA ALA A 71 -6.68 -2.98 11.64
C ALA A 71 -5.33 -3.33 11.00
N LEU A 72 -4.64 -2.36 10.39
CA LEU A 72 -3.38 -2.60 9.72
C LEU A 72 -2.26 -2.98 10.70
N VAL A 73 -1.72 -4.19 10.54
CA VAL A 73 -0.50 -4.62 11.23
C VAL A 73 0.68 -4.52 10.25
N PRO A 74 1.66 -3.61 10.47
CA PRO A 74 2.81 -3.45 9.59
C PRO A 74 3.80 -4.62 9.71
N ARG A 75 4.71 -4.74 8.74
CA ARG A 75 5.71 -5.82 8.64
C ARG A 75 5.09 -7.21 8.62
N ARG A 76 4.05 -7.37 7.81
CA ARG A 76 3.31 -8.62 7.59
C ARG A 76 2.99 -8.82 6.12
N GLU A 77 2.74 -10.05 5.74
CA GLU A 77 2.34 -10.39 4.37
C GLU A 77 0.82 -10.23 4.17
N TYR A 78 0.48 -9.57 3.07
CA TYR A 78 -0.90 -9.39 2.62
C TYR A 78 -1.01 -9.70 1.15
N GLU A 79 -2.07 -10.41 0.76
CA GLU A 79 -2.55 -10.32 -0.60
C GLU A 79 -3.31 -9.00 -0.79
N VAL A 80 -3.30 -8.47 -2.01
CA VAL A 80 -3.96 -7.20 -2.33
C VAL A 80 -5.01 -7.42 -3.41
N GLU A 81 -6.16 -6.79 -3.23
CA GLU A 81 -7.13 -6.62 -4.31
C GLU A 81 -7.00 -5.20 -4.85
N THR A 82 -6.90 -5.09 -6.17
CA THR A 82 -6.83 -3.82 -6.87
C THR A 82 -8.09 -3.62 -7.69
N ALA A 83 -8.53 -2.37 -7.80
CA ALA A 83 -9.64 -1.97 -8.64
C ALA A 83 -9.22 -0.81 -9.54
N PHE A 84 -9.81 -0.79 -10.73
CA PHE A 84 -9.76 0.37 -11.62
C PHE A 84 -10.97 1.25 -11.32
N ASP A 85 -10.74 2.55 -11.31
CA ASP A 85 -11.82 3.54 -11.31
C ASP A 85 -12.27 3.75 -12.76
N TYR A 86 -13.44 3.21 -13.11
CA TYR A 86 -13.97 3.33 -14.47
C TYR A 86 -14.51 4.74 -14.77
N ASP A 87 -14.83 5.53 -13.75
CA ASP A 87 -15.28 6.92 -13.88
C ASP A 87 -14.10 7.86 -14.13
N ASN A 88 -12.88 7.45 -13.72
CA ASN A 88 -11.64 8.16 -13.98
C ASN A 88 -10.54 7.24 -14.53
N PRO A 89 -10.59 6.88 -15.83
CA PRO A 89 -9.71 5.88 -16.43
C PRO A 89 -8.24 6.32 -16.54
N LEU A 90 -7.94 7.60 -16.29
CA LEU A 90 -6.56 8.11 -16.25
C LEU A 90 -5.88 7.86 -14.90
N GLU A 91 -6.65 7.56 -13.85
CA GLU A 91 -6.11 7.21 -12.55
C GLU A 91 -5.51 5.80 -12.57
N PRO A 92 -4.33 5.58 -11.95
CA PRO A 92 -3.78 4.24 -11.81
C PRO A 92 -4.68 3.40 -10.89
N SER A 93 -4.66 2.07 -11.09
CA SER A 93 -5.37 1.13 -10.24
C SER A 93 -5.01 1.33 -8.76
N LYS A 94 -6.01 1.31 -7.89
CA LYS A 94 -5.85 1.49 -6.45
C LYS A 94 -6.04 0.15 -5.75
N VAL A 95 -5.26 -0.10 -4.70
CA VAL A 95 -5.50 -1.21 -3.78
C VAL A 95 -6.75 -0.86 -2.97
N VAL A 96 -7.78 -1.70 -3.07
CA VAL A 96 -9.07 -1.50 -2.38
C VAL A 96 -9.24 -2.41 -1.18
N LYS A 97 -8.40 -3.45 -1.07
CA LYS A 97 -8.44 -4.40 0.04
C LYS A 97 -7.08 -5.00 0.32
N LEU A 98 -6.77 -5.13 1.62
CA LEU A 98 -5.66 -5.92 2.12
C LEU A 98 -6.24 -7.20 2.72
N ILE A 99 -5.69 -8.34 2.32
CA ILE A 99 -6.08 -9.67 2.82
C ILE A 99 -4.87 -10.23 3.56
N PRO A 100 -4.90 -10.28 4.91
CA PRO A 100 -3.78 -10.84 5.66
C PRO A 100 -3.56 -12.30 5.25
N VAL A 101 -2.30 -12.72 5.15
CA VAL A 101 -1.98 -14.13 4.87
C VAL A 101 -2.03 -14.95 6.16
N ASP A 102 -1.47 -14.39 7.24
CA ASP A 102 -1.37 -15.01 8.57
C ASP A 102 -2.72 -15.10 9.28
N LYS A 103 -3.01 -16.25 9.90
CA LYS A 103 -4.29 -16.47 10.61
C LYS A 103 -4.52 -15.48 11.75
N GLU A 104 -3.50 -15.23 12.57
CA GLU A 104 -3.57 -14.29 13.69
C GLU A 104 -3.95 -12.88 13.21
N ILE A 105 -3.35 -12.45 12.10
CA ILE A 105 -3.62 -11.13 11.53
C ILE A 105 -5.00 -11.07 10.89
N LYS A 106 -5.49 -12.18 10.30
CA LYS A 106 -6.89 -12.28 9.84
C LYS A 106 -7.87 -12.08 11.00
N ASP A 107 -7.65 -12.77 12.11
CA ASP A 107 -8.52 -12.68 13.28
C ASP A 107 -8.52 -11.24 13.86
N HIS A 108 -7.33 -10.59 13.93
CA HIS A 108 -7.21 -9.17 14.31
C HIS A 108 -7.94 -8.23 13.35
N PHE A 109 -7.76 -8.41 12.03
CA PHE A 109 -8.42 -7.62 11.01
C PHE A 109 -9.94 -7.69 11.15
N ASP A 110 -10.48 -8.90 11.30
CA ASP A 110 -11.92 -9.11 11.45
C ASP A 110 -12.46 -8.44 12.72
N ALA A 111 -11.73 -8.53 13.84
CA ALA A 111 -12.13 -7.88 15.09
C ALA A 111 -12.09 -6.35 14.99
N SER A 112 -11.01 -5.79 14.46
CA SER A 112 -10.83 -4.34 14.28
C SER A 112 -11.84 -3.73 13.30
N LEU A 113 -12.21 -4.43 12.24
CA LEU A 113 -13.16 -3.89 11.26
C LEU A 113 -14.63 -3.99 11.71
N LYS A 114 -14.97 -5.01 12.51
CA LYS A 114 -16.32 -5.15 13.09
C LYS A 114 -16.63 -4.11 14.16
N SER A 115 -15.63 -3.64 14.91
CA SER A 115 -15.83 -2.66 15.98
C SER A 115 -16.30 -1.27 15.52
N LYS A 116 -16.21 -0.97 14.22
CA LYS A 116 -16.69 0.29 13.62
C LYS A 116 -17.99 0.12 12.82
N GLN A 117 -18.47 -1.11 12.65
CA GLN A 117 -19.74 -1.43 11.99
C GLN A 117 -20.92 -1.55 12.97
N GLY A 118 -20.66 -1.48 14.28
CA GLY A 118 -21.67 -1.32 15.34
C GLY A 118 -21.65 0.09 15.89
#